data_AF-A0A6M8J0F7-F1
#
_entry.id   AF-A0A6M8J0F7-F1
#
_cell.length_a   1.000
_cell.length_b   1.000
_cell.length_c   1.000
_cell.angle_alpha   90.00
_cell.angle_beta   90.00
_cell.angle_gamma   90.00
#
_symmetry.space_group_name_H-M   'P 1'
#
loop_
_entity.id
_entity.type
_entity.pdbx_description
1 polymer ?
#
loop_
_entity_poly.entity_id
_entity_poly.type
_entity_poly.pdbx_seq_one_letter_code
_entity_poly.pdbx_strand_id
1 'polypeptide(L)'
;MGLGDSPILSPAFLALLRRAWKEPLHPRDLSEADLPEGCGAQEVWEALVALRHAQAFRSSRGACAASPVASDWHTVTERLSRTLADIDRLTRRGSRLDELAQARDSRAFITQQYVEEAVCNLRFDGYAVGYEDVRAVLRGERPPVTDGERIAVNFHSLMRELPSLADRLPFDQAALEGFYAQLLAGVEDRTSRAHGRGPEGLVPRSPLEEHYAESFAPEQVSRASLQTPIDVAHGGGSDPRRHPIMESMLVNCQFWRAPLFPLCNNLMGCVASRYYLVRKGYPVFRYVPKIMILEKWKHGGYQGVAAFSYEETLERVESDRDWTFYYDTVMGLMLREVRAMERALLQRAALDDVELDLAEHVPYLSYRQREVLRRAILAQGAEFTIAAQRERYGVVYSTARADLEDLVDRGFLDRARKGRAFVYRAAAGLRDNLRAL
;
A
#
# COMPACT_ATOMS: atom_id res chain seq x y z
N MET A 1 -51.58 12.30 20.50
CA MET A 1 -50.32 11.59 20.76
C MET A 1 -49.19 12.55 20.45
N GLY A 2 -48.57 13.11 21.48
CA GLY A 2 -47.43 14.00 21.30
C GLY A 2 -46.21 13.20 20.84
N LEU A 3 -45.29 13.84 20.13
CA LEU A 3 -43.97 13.30 19.75
C LEU A 3 -43.10 12.86 20.95
N GLY A 4 -43.58 12.94 22.19
CA GLY A 4 -42.83 12.67 23.42
C GLY A 4 -42.75 11.20 23.85
N ASP A 5 -43.60 10.31 23.33
CA ASP A 5 -43.67 8.90 23.75
C ASP A 5 -43.00 7.93 22.75
N SER A 6 -42.26 8.44 21.77
CA SER A 6 -41.60 7.57 20.78
C SER A 6 -40.30 6.98 21.36
N PRO A 7 -40.13 5.64 21.38
CA PRO A 7 -38.93 5.01 21.93
C PRO A 7 -37.62 5.47 21.26
N ILE A 8 -37.67 5.82 19.97
CA ILE A 8 -36.54 6.35 19.19
C ILE A 8 -36.17 7.81 19.52
N LEU A 9 -36.98 8.50 20.32
CA LEU A 9 -36.68 9.83 20.84
C LEU A 9 -36.29 9.81 22.33
N SER A 10 -36.22 8.61 22.94
CA SER A 10 -35.81 8.45 24.33
C SER A 10 -34.34 8.86 24.55
N PRO A 11 -33.98 9.35 25.76
CA PRO A 11 -32.59 9.64 26.09
C PRO A 11 -31.64 8.44 25.90
N ALA A 12 -32.11 7.22 26.18
CA ALA A 12 -31.34 5.99 25.98
C ALA A 12 -31.00 5.77 24.50
N PHE A 13 -32.00 5.83 23.62
CA PHE A 13 -31.77 5.67 22.18
C PHE A 13 -30.92 6.80 21.59
N LEU A 14 -31.11 8.05 22.04
CA LEU A 14 -30.27 9.17 21.60
C LEU A 14 -28.82 9.02 22.07
N ALA A 15 -28.58 8.47 23.26
CA ALA A 15 -27.24 8.14 23.74
C ALA A 15 -26.60 7.02 22.90
N LEU A 16 -27.36 5.98 22.55
CA LEU A 16 -26.94 4.90 21.66
C LEU A 16 -26.58 5.44 20.26
N LEU A 17 -27.42 6.29 19.68
CA LEU A 17 -27.15 6.96 18.40
C LEU A 17 -25.86 7.79 18.45
N ARG A 18 -25.62 8.49 19.56
CA ARG A 18 -24.39 9.25 19.78
C ARG A 18 -23.16 8.34 19.90
N ARG A 19 -23.28 7.17 20.49
CA ARG A 19 -22.21 6.16 20.52
C ARG A 19 -21.92 5.64 19.11
N ALA A 20 -22.95 5.27 18.34
CA ALA A 20 -22.82 4.80 16.96
C ALA A 20 -22.19 5.84 16.02
N TRP A 21 -22.44 7.13 16.28
CA TRP A 21 -21.79 8.22 15.55
C TRP A 21 -20.29 8.33 15.88
N LYS A 22 -19.90 8.06 17.14
CA LYS A 22 -18.50 8.11 17.59
C LYS A 22 -17.68 6.96 17.03
N GLU A 23 -18.21 5.75 17.05
CA GLU A 23 -17.50 4.53 16.66
C GLU A 23 -18.46 3.44 16.17
N PRO A 24 -17.99 2.47 15.37
CA PRO A 24 -18.81 1.34 14.96
C PRO A 24 -19.28 0.55 16.18
N LEU A 25 -20.59 0.30 16.27
CA LEU A 25 -21.21 -0.57 17.27
C LEU A 25 -21.72 -1.82 16.57
N HIS A 26 -21.44 -2.99 17.12
CA HIS A 26 -21.95 -4.29 16.67
C HIS A 26 -23.17 -4.69 17.52
N PRO A 27 -24.09 -5.57 17.05
CA PRO A 27 -25.22 -6.05 17.86
C PRO A 27 -24.83 -6.54 19.26
N ARG A 28 -23.64 -7.16 19.38
CA ARG A 28 -23.09 -7.64 20.65
C ARG A 28 -22.74 -6.54 21.66
N ASP A 29 -22.62 -5.29 21.20
CA ASP A 29 -22.21 -4.14 22.02
C ASP A 29 -23.42 -3.42 22.66
N LEU A 30 -24.64 -3.88 22.36
CA LEU A 30 -25.88 -3.42 23.00
C LEU A 30 -25.98 -4.01 24.41
N SER A 31 -26.22 -3.13 25.37
CA SER A 31 -26.53 -3.50 26.76
C SER A 31 -27.99 -3.19 27.09
N GLU A 32 -28.51 -3.75 28.19
CA GLU A 32 -29.87 -3.42 28.67
C GLU A 32 -30.06 -1.91 28.92
N ALA A 33 -29.00 -1.22 29.33
CA ALA A 33 -29.03 0.24 29.55
C ALA A 33 -29.17 1.06 28.25
N ASP A 34 -28.92 0.45 27.09
CA ASP A 34 -29.10 1.08 25.78
C ASP A 34 -30.53 0.94 25.25
N LEU A 35 -31.36 0.13 25.90
CA LEU A 35 -32.72 -0.17 25.47
C LEU A 35 -33.71 0.86 26.05
N PRO A 36 -34.50 1.54 25.22
CA PRO A 36 -35.66 2.29 25.69
C PRO A 36 -36.61 1.38 26.46
N GLU A 37 -37.31 1.94 27.45
CA GLU A 37 -38.25 1.19 28.26
C GLU A 37 -39.33 0.52 27.38
N GLY A 38 -39.48 -0.80 27.53
CA GLY A 38 -40.45 -1.60 26.76
C GLY A 38 -39.99 -2.03 25.37
N CYS A 39 -38.78 -1.67 24.91
CA CYS A 39 -38.24 -2.09 23.62
C CYS A 39 -37.32 -3.31 23.72
N GLY A 40 -37.38 -4.18 22.70
CA GLY A 40 -36.45 -5.31 22.55
C GLY A 40 -35.12 -4.89 21.90
N ALA A 41 -34.04 -5.63 22.19
CA ALA A 41 -32.72 -5.36 21.62
C ALA A 41 -32.69 -5.39 20.08
N GLN A 42 -33.42 -6.32 19.47
CA GLN A 42 -33.53 -6.40 18.01
C GLN A 42 -34.23 -5.17 17.41
N GLU A 43 -35.35 -4.73 18.00
CA GLU A 43 -36.09 -3.54 17.54
C GLU A 43 -35.23 -2.28 17.64
N VAL A 44 -34.49 -2.12 18.73
CA VAL A 44 -33.56 -1.00 18.93
C VAL A 44 -32.42 -1.03 17.91
N TRP A 45 -31.88 -2.22 17.64
CA TRP A 45 -30.83 -2.40 16.64
C TRP A 45 -31.32 -2.06 15.22
N GLU A 46 -32.49 -2.56 14.83
CA GLU A 46 -33.11 -2.26 13.55
C GLU A 46 -33.35 -0.76 13.36
N ALA A 47 -33.86 -0.08 14.39
CA ALA A 47 -34.05 1.37 14.38
C ALA A 47 -32.72 2.13 14.23
N LEU A 48 -31.67 1.70 14.94
CA LEU A 48 -30.34 2.29 14.83
C LEU A 48 -29.75 2.12 13.42
N VAL A 49 -29.85 0.91 12.87
CA VAL A 49 -29.37 0.58 11.52
C VAL A 49 -30.14 1.38 10.47
N ALA A 50 -31.46 1.51 10.57
CA ALA A 50 -32.27 2.32 9.67
C ALA A 50 -31.82 3.79 9.62
N LEU A 51 -31.51 4.39 10.78
CA LEU A 51 -30.98 5.76 10.84
C LEU A 51 -29.58 5.88 10.23
N ARG A 52 -28.70 4.90 10.47
CA ARG A 52 -27.36 4.87 9.87
C ARG A 52 -27.44 4.74 8.35
N HIS A 53 -28.36 3.92 7.83
CA HIS A 53 -28.61 3.78 6.39
C HIS A 53 -29.01 5.09 5.70
N ALA A 54 -29.75 5.96 6.38
CA ALA A 54 -30.17 7.25 5.84
C ALA A 54 -28.98 8.19 5.57
N GLN A 55 -27.85 7.98 6.25
CA GLN A 55 -26.63 8.79 6.13
C GLN A 55 -25.47 8.01 5.50
N ALA A 56 -25.74 6.81 4.98
CA ALA A 56 -24.72 5.89 4.53
C ALA A 56 -24.21 6.22 3.13
N PHE A 57 -22.91 6.01 2.95
CA PHE A 57 -22.30 5.89 1.63
C PHE A 57 -22.67 4.54 1.02
N ARG A 58 -23.12 4.52 -0.24
CA ARG A 58 -23.50 3.30 -0.96
C ARG A 58 -22.55 3.02 -2.11
N SER A 59 -22.22 1.76 -2.33
CA SER A 59 -21.41 1.35 -3.48
C SER A 59 -22.26 1.45 -4.76
N SER A 60 -21.65 1.90 -5.87
CA SER A 60 -22.33 2.11 -7.17
C SER A 60 -22.79 0.83 -7.89
N ARG A 61 -22.90 -0.32 -7.18
CA ARG A 61 -23.43 -1.59 -7.73
C ARG A 61 -24.87 -1.51 -8.24
N GLY A 62 -25.57 -0.39 -8.05
CA GLY A 62 -26.89 -0.15 -8.62
C GLY A 62 -26.96 -0.09 -10.15
N ALA A 63 -25.84 -0.19 -10.90
CA ALA A 63 -25.86 -0.05 -12.37
C ALA A 63 -25.68 -1.35 -13.19
N CYS A 64 -25.23 -2.49 -12.62
CA CYS A 64 -24.93 -3.70 -13.42
C CYS A 64 -25.41 -5.04 -12.83
N ALA A 65 -26.21 -5.08 -11.77
CA ALA A 65 -26.80 -6.33 -11.27
C ALA A 65 -28.31 -6.22 -11.15
N ALA A 66 -29.03 -7.19 -11.72
CA ALA A 66 -30.49 -7.29 -11.73
C ALA A 66 -31.10 -7.70 -10.36
N SER A 67 -30.41 -7.47 -9.24
CA SER A 67 -30.96 -7.70 -7.90
C SER A 67 -30.99 -6.40 -7.09
N PRO A 68 -32.18 -5.87 -6.75
CA PRO A 68 -32.33 -4.65 -5.96
C PRO A 68 -32.01 -4.81 -4.46
N VAL A 69 -31.59 -6.01 -4.02
CA VAL A 69 -31.73 -6.40 -2.60
C VAL A 69 -30.41 -6.41 -1.81
N ALA A 70 -29.25 -6.28 -2.45
CA ALA A 70 -27.97 -6.23 -1.72
C ALA A 70 -27.31 -4.84 -1.79
N SER A 71 -27.51 -4.02 -0.75
CA SER A 71 -26.85 -2.72 -0.66
C SER A 71 -25.58 -2.84 0.19
N ASP A 72 -24.41 -2.81 -0.45
CA ASP A 72 -23.15 -2.58 0.25
C ASP A 72 -23.14 -1.11 0.70
N TRP A 73 -23.14 -0.89 2.02
CA TRP A 73 -23.17 0.45 2.60
C TRP A 73 -22.12 0.61 3.69
N HIS A 74 -21.80 1.85 4.04
CA HIS A 74 -21.06 2.18 5.25
C HIS A 74 -21.35 3.59 5.70
N THR A 75 -21.05 3.85 6.96
CA THR A 75 -21.01 5.19 7.54
C THR A 75 -19.57 5.57 7.86
N VAL A 76 -19.33 6.88 7.99
CA VAL A 76 -18.05 7.40 8.47
C VAL A 76 -18.25 7.92 9.88
N THR A 77 -17.82 7.14 10.87
CA THR A 77 -17.88 7.53 12.27
C THR A 77 -16.85 8.61 12.58
N GLU A 78 -16.97 9.25 13.74
CA GLU A 78 -16.02 10.26 14.19
C GLU A 78 -14.62 9.65 14.44
N ARG A 79 -14.54 8.41 14.96
CA ARG A 79 -13.29 7.64 15.07
C ARG A 79 -12.64 7.38 13.71
N LEU A 80 -13.41 6.92 12.72
CA LEU A 80 -12.90 6.72 11.36
C LEU A 80 -12.44 8.04 10.73
N SER A 81 -13.21 9.12 10.92
CA SER A 81 -12.84 10.47 10.44
C SER A 81 -11.50 10.94 11.00
N ARG A 82 -11.29 10.82 12.32
CA ARG A 82 -10.00 11.15 12.95
C ARG A 82 -8.86 10.27 12.44
N THR A 83 -9.12 8.98 12.27
CA THR A 83 -8.13 8.02 11.75
C THR A 83 -7.70 8.41 10.34
N LEU A 84 -8.64 8.75 9.46
CA LEU A 84 -8.36 9.23 8.11
C LEU A 84 -7.57 10.56 8.13
N ALA A 85 -7.92 11.50 9.00
CA ALA A 85 -7.20 12.76 9.15
C ALA A 85 -5.74 12.55 9.62
N ASP A 86 -5.52 11.60 10.52
CA ASP A 86 -4.17 11.22 10.97
C ASP A 86 -3.35 10.58 9.84
N ILE A 87 -3.94 9.69 9.04
CA ILE A 87 -3.26 9.11 7.88
C ILE A 87 -2.97 10.22 6.85
N ASP A 88 -3.91 11.12 6.58
CA ASP A 88 -3.72 12.26 5.67
C ASP A 88 -2.51 13.09 6.09
N ARG A 89 -2.48 13.55 7.35
CA ARG A 89 -1.37 14.34 7.89
C ARG A 89 -0.02 13.65 7.74
N LEU A 90 0.03 12.33 7.95
CA LEU A 90 1.27 11.55 7.88
C LEU A 90 1.71 11.19 6.46
N THR A 91 0.81 11.18 5.49
CA THR A 91 1.11 10.58 4.16
C THR A 91 1.00 11.56 3.00
N ARG A 92 0.48 12.77 3.26
CA ARG A 92 0.34 13.82 2.26
C ARG A 92 1.70 14.31 1.75
N ARG A 93 1.72 14.79 0.51
CA ARG A 93 2.88 15.40 -0.12
C ARG A 93 3.42 16.53 0.77
N GLY A 94 4.72 16.51 1.05
CA GLY A 94 5.39 17.47 1.94
C GLY A 94 5.23 17.18 3.44
N SER A 95 4.62 16.05 3.83
CA SER A 95 4.71 15.57 5.21
C SER A 95 6.14 15.11 5.52
N ARG A 96 6.51 15.10 6.81
CA ARG A 96 7.83 14.62 7.27
C ARG A 96 8.15 13.21 6.77
N LEU A 97 7.15 12.32 6.74
CA LEU A 97 7.31 10.96 6.26
C LEU A 97 7.55 10.92 4.73
N ASP A 98 6.87 11.77 3.97
CA ASP A 98 7.13 11.94 2.53
C ASP A 98 8.57 12.42 2.28
N GLU A 99 9.02 13.44 3.01
CA GLU A 99 10.39 13.95 2.93
C GLU A 99 11.44 12.87 3.26
N LEU A 100 11.22 12.11 4.33
CA LEU A 100 12.10 11.00 4.72
C LEU A 100 12.16 9.90 3.67
N ALA A 101 11.04 9.65 2.99
CA ALA A 101 10.95 8.67 1.92
C ALA A 101 11.66 9.16 0.65
N GLN A 102 11.44 10.42 0.25
CA GLN A 102 12.07 11.04 -0.91
C GLN A 102 13.59 11.14 -0.77
N ALA A 103 14.09 11.48 0.41
CA ALA A 103 15.53 11.54 0.70
C ALA A 103 16.25 10.20 0.45
N ARG A 104 15.50 9.08 0.35
CA ARG A 104 16.00 7.70 0.22
C ARG A 104 15.57 7.01 -1.07
N ASP A 105 15.00 7.74 -2.05
CA ASP A 105 14.43 7.20 -3.31
C ASP A 105 15.50 6.65 -4.31
N SER A 106 16.77 6.61 -3.89
CA SER A 106 17.94 6.23 -4.70
C SER A 106 18.27 4.71 -4.70
N ARG A 107 17.26 3.84 -4.54
CA ARG A 107 17.32 2.36 -4.33
C ARG A 107 17.28 1.89 -2.87
N ALA A 108 17.33 2.79 -1.90
CA ALA A 108 17.41 2.44 -0.47
C ALA A 108 16.05 2.37 0.24
N PHE A 109 14.96 2.85 -0.38
CA PHE A 109 13.61 2.73 0.17
C PHE A 109 13.04 1.31 -0.04
N ILE A 110 13.54 0.37 0.75
CA ILE A 110 13.07 -1.02 0.78
C ILE A 110 12.88 -1.39 2.25
N THR A 111 11.68 -1.13 2.77
CA THR A 111 11.27 -1.60 4.10
C THR A 111 10.83 -3.05 4.03
N GLN A 112 10.84 -3.73 5.17
CA GLN A 112 10.30 -5.09 5.27
C GLN A 112 8.85 -5.15 4.78
N GLN A 113 8.00 -4.22 5.23
CA GLN A 113 6.59 -4.15 4.85
C GLN A 113 6.38 -4.01 3.34
N TYR A 114 7.24 -3.24 2.66
CA TYR A 114 7.17 -3.05 1.22
C TYR A 114 7.47 -4.35 0.45
N VAL A 115 8.47 -5.11 0.90
CA VAL A 115 8.81 -6.41 0.32
C VAL A 115 7.69 -7.42 0.58
N GLU A 116 7.16 -7.47 1.80
CA GLU A 116 6.03 -8.32 2.18
C GLU A 116 4.79 -8.02 1.31
N GLU A 117 4.50 -6.74 1.04
CA GLU A 117 3.42 -6.34 0.13
C GLU A 117 3.61 -6.88 -1.29
N ALA A 118 4.83 -6.77 -1.85
CA ALA A 118 5.13 -7.27 -3.19
C ALA A 118 4.97 -8.80 -3.26
N VAL A 119 5.54 -9.52 -2.27
CA VAL A 119 5.43 -10.99 -2.14
C VAL A 119 3.96 -11.41 -2.01
N CYS A 120 3.20 -10.71 -1.17
CA CYS A 120 1.78 -11.01 -0.93
C CYS A 120 0.95 -10.91 -2.22
N ASN A 121 1.10 -9.81 -2.98
CA ASN A 121 0.40 -9.62 -4.25
C ASN A 121 0.83 -10.65 -5.31
N LEU A 122 2.14 -10.92 -5.43
CA LEU A 122 2.67 -11.93 -6.34
C LEU A 122 2.10 -13.32 -6.06
N ARG A 123 1.97 -13.69 -4.78
CA ARG A 123 1.36 -14.97 -4.37
C ARG A 123 -0.11 -15.05 -4.80
N PHE A 124 -0.89 -13.98 -4.65
CA PHE A 124 -2.27 -13.96 -5.13
C PHE A 124 -2.35 -14.14 -6.66
N ASP A 125 -1.44 -13.49 -7.38
CA ASP A 125 -1.26 -13.65 -8.83
C ASP A 125 -0.61 -14.98 -9.25
N GLY A 126 -0.27 -15.83 -8.28
CA GLY A 126 0.19 -17.21 -8.51
C GLY A 126 1.67 -17.39 -8.80
N TYR A 127 2.48 -16.40 -8.43
CA TYR A 127 3.92 -16.52 -8.39
C TYR A 127 4.36 -16.95 -6.99
N ALA A 128 5.03 -18.10 -6.92
CA ALA A 128 5.71 -18.54 -5.70
C ALA A 128 7.07 -17.81 -5.63
N VAL A 129 7.19 -16.85 -4.71
CA VAL A 129 8.42 -16.10 -4.45
C VAL A 129 8.68 -16.02 -2.95
N GLY A 130 9.94 -16.14 -2.54
CA GLY A 130 10.36 -15.97 -1.15
C GLY A 130 10.62 -14.50 -0.81
N TYR A 131 10.42 -14.13 0.46
CA TYR A 131 10.76 -12.78 0.95
C TYR A 131 12.24 -12.44 0.74
N GLU A 132 13.14 -13.35 1.10
CA GLU A 132 14.59 -13.16 0.98
C GLU A 132 15.02 -12.95 -0.47
N ASP A 133 14.41 -13.71 -1.39
CA ASP A 133 14.68 -13.60 -2.83
C ASP A 133 14.24 -12.25 -3.39
N VAL A 134 13.01 -11.84 -3.08
CA VAL A 134 12.48 -10.54 -3.51
C VAL A 134 13.32 -9.41 -2.88
N ARG A 135 13.68 -9.49 -1.60
CA ARG A 135 14.54 -8.49 -0.97
C ARG A 135 15.89 -8.38 -1.68
N ALA A 136 16.55 -9.50 -1.96
CA ALA A 136 17.87 -9.54 -2.57
C ALA A 136 17.87 -8.89 -3.97
N VAL A 137 16.87 -9.20 -4.80
CA VAL A 137 16.77 -8.61 -6.16
C VAL A 137 16.40 -7.13 -6.11
N LEU A 138 15.52 -6.71 -5.20
CA LEU A 138 15.15 -5.31 -5.03
C LEU A 138 16.33 -4.46 -4.54
N ARG A 139 17.17 -5.01 -3.65
CA ARG A 139 18.40 -4.38 -3.17
C ARG A 139 19.53 -4.40 -4.20
N GLY A 140 19.38 -5.15 -5.29
CA GLY A 140 20.41 -5.31 -6.32
C GLY A 140 21.60 -6.14 -5.87
N GLU A 141 21.41 -7.00 -4.85
CA GLU A 141 22.41 -7.97 -4.37
C GLU A 141 22.67 -9.05 -5.42
N ARG A 142 21.65 -9.39 -6.21
CA ARG A 142 21.72 -10.31 -7.36
C ARG A 142 20.72 -9.94 -8.45
N PRO A 143 20.91 -10.38 -9.72
CA PRO A 143 19.87 -10.24 -10.73
C PRO A 143 18.65 -11.13 -10.41
N PRO A 144 17.44 -10.77 -10.89
CA PRO A 144 16.28 -11.64 -10.82
C PRO A 144 16.44 -12.81 -11.80
N VAL A 145 16.11 -14.01 -11.33
CA VAL A 145 16.25 -15.28 -12.08
C VAL A 145 14.91 -15.94 -12.38
N THR A 146 13.82 -15.53 -11.71
CA THR A 146 12.46 -15.99 -11.99
C THR A 146 11.59 -14.85 -12.50
N ASP A 147 10.49 -15.20 -13.18
CA ASP A 147 9.49 -14.21 -13.61
C ASP A 147 8.88 -13.44 -12.43
N GLY A 148 8.62 -14.11 -11.29
CA GLY A 148 8.09 -13.44 -10.10
C GLY A 148 9.07 -12.40 -9.53
N GLU A 149 10.36 -12.71 -9.51
CA GLU A 149 11.40 -11.75 -9.11
C GLU A 149 11.55 -10.61 -10.12
N ARG A 150 11.46 -10.90 -11.42
CA ARG A 150 11.47 -9.87 -12.49
C ARG A 150 10.31 -8.90 -12.31
N ILE A 151 9.09 -9.43 -12.09
CA ILE A 151 7.90 -8.64 -11.86
C ILE A 151 8.06 -7.79 -10.59
N ALA A 152 8.65 -8.32 -9.52
CA ALA A 152 8.92 -7.54 -8.31
C ALA A 152 9.85 -6.34 -8.59
N VAL A 153 10.92 -6.53 -9.37
CA VAL A 153 11.84 -5.46 -9.78
C VAL A 153 11.12 -4.41 -10.64
N ASN A 154 10.27 -4.85 -11.57
CA ASN A 154 9.48 -3.96 -12.42
C ASN A 154 8.45 -3.16 -11.60
N PHE A 155 7.75 -3.82 -10.66
CA PHE A 155 6.84 -3.18 -9.71
C PHE A 155 7.57 -2.10 -8.89
N HIS A 156 8.76 -2.40 -8.37
CA HIS A 156 9.56 -1.42 -7.63
C HIS A 156 10.00 -0.24 -8.48
N SER A 157 10.38 -0.48 -9.74
CA SER A 157 10.73 0.58 -10.68
C SER A 157 9.52 1.48 -10.95
N LEU A 158 8.35 0.90 -11.19
CA LEU A 158 7.08 1.62 -11.33
C LEU A 158 6.77 2.46 -10.08
N MET A 159 6.85 1.90 -8.87
CA MET A 159 6.60 2.66 -7.64
C MET A 159 7.51 3.87 -7.53
N ARG A 160 8.79 3.75 -7.89
CA ARG A 160 9.71 4.90 -7.88
C ARG A 160 9.34 5.97 -8.90
N GLU A 161 8.87 5.56 -10.08
CA GLU A 161 8.49 6.47 -11.17
C GLU A 161 7.09 7.08 -11.02
N LEU A 162 6.22 6.46 -10.21
CA LEU A 162 4.82 6.88 -10.05
C LEU A 162 4.62 8.37 -9.81
N PRO A 163 5.41 9.11 -8.99
CA PRO A 163 5.24 10.55 -8.82
C PRO A 163 5.39 11.32 -10.12
N SER A 164 6.45 11.03 -10.88
CA SER A 164 6.69 11.66 -12.20
C SER A 164 5.64 11.25 -13.24
N LEU A 165 5.15 10.01 -13.18
CA LEU A 165 4.08 9.53 -14.06
C LEU A 165 2.74 10.19 -13.70
N ALA A 166 2.44 10.37 -12.42
CA ALA A 166 1.23 11.02 -11.92
C ALA A 166 1.15 12.50 -12.30
N ASP A 167 2.29 13.18 -12.40
CA ASP A 167 2.32 14.58 -12.83
C ASP A 167 2.12 14.72 -14.36
N ARG A 168 2.37 13.67 -15.16
CA ARG A 168 2.39 13.74 -16.64
C ARG A 168 1.26 13.01 -17.34
N LEU A 169 0.76 11.91 -16.78
CA LEU A 169 -0.24 11.05 -17.40
C LEU A 169 -1.59 11.25 -16.71
N PRO A 170 -2.74 11.11 -17.38
CA PRO A 170 -4.05 11.03 -16.72
C PRO A 170 -4.28 9.66 -16.06
N PHE A 171 -5.39 9.51 -15.32
CA PHE A 171 -5.88 8.20 -14.89
C PHE A 171 -6.86 7.66 -15.92
N ASP A 172 -6.36 6.99 -16.94
CA ASP A 172 -7.14 6.45 -18.05
C ASP A 172 -6.66 5.05 -18.45
N GLN A 173 -7.30 4.49 -19.49
CA GLN A 173 -6.99 3.16 -19.97
C GLN A 173 -5.54 3.05 -20.48
N ALA A 174 -5.07 4.05 -21.23
CA ALA A 174 -3.73 4.05 -21.80
C ALA A 174 -2.65 4.05 -20.71
N ALA A 175 -2.84 4.81 -19.63
CA ALA A 175 -1.93 4.79 -18.47
C ALA A 175 -1.89 3.40 -17.81
N LEU A 176 -3.05 2.79 -17.56
CA LEU A 176 -3.14 1.46 -16.93
C LEU A 176 -2.51 0.35 -17.79
N GLU A 177 -2.76 0.37 -19.10
CA GLU A 177 -2.13 -0.56 -20.05
C GLU A 177 -0.62 -0.33 -20.14
N GLY A 178 -0.17 0.92 -20.11
CA GLY A 178 1.25 1.27 -20.06
C GLY A 178 1.95 0.74 -18.80
N PHE A 179 1.31 0.85 -17.63
CA PHE A 179 1.84 0.26 -16.40
C PHE A 179 1.88 -1.26 -16.46
N TYR A 180 0.85 -1.90 -17.02
CA TYR A 180 0.84 -3.35 -17.22
C TYR A 180 2.00 -3.81 -18.12
N ALA A 181 2.25 -3.09 -19.22
CA ALA A 181 3.36 -3.37 -20.12
C ALA A 181 4.73 -3.24 -19.42
N GLN A 182 4.91 -2.20 -18.60
CA GLN A 182 6.12 -2.02 -17.79
C GLN A 182 6.28 -3.11 -16.73
N LEU A 183 5.18 -3.48 -16.06
CA LEU A 183 5.17 -4.53 -15.04
C LEU A 183 5.65 -5.88 -15.60
N LEU A 184 5.27 -6.21 -16.84
CA LEU A 184 5.64 -7.45 -17.53
C LEU A 184 6.85 -7.34 -18.46
N ALA A 185 7.60 -6.24 -18.42
CA ALA A 185 8.79 -6.08 -19.23
C ALA A 185 9.83 -7.17 -18.91
N GLY A 186 10.26 -7.92 -19.94
CA GLY A 186 11.25 -9.00 -19.78
C GLY A 186 10.77 -10.24 -19.04
N VAL A 187 9.45 -10.46 -18.94
CA VAL A 187 8.83 -11.70 -18.44
C VAL A 187 8.62 -12.65 -19.62
N GLU A 188 9.19 -13.85 -19.53
CA GLU A 188 9.32 -14.79 -20.65
C GLU A 188 8.09 -15.72 -20.77
N ASP A 189 7.55 -16.23 -19.64
CA ASP A 189 6.42 -17.15 -19.65
C ASP A 189 5.07 -16.42 -19.47
N ARG A 190 4.60 -15.83 -20.56
CA ARG A 190 3.35 -15.05 -20.59
C ARG A 190 2.10 -15.90 -20.79
N THR A 191 2.23 -17.17 -21.15
CA THR A 191 1.13 -17.97 -21.73
C THR A 191 0.86 -19.28 -21.01
N SER A 192 1.81 -19.86 -20.26
CA SER A 192 1.59 -21.14 -19.58
C SER A 192 0.85 -21.00 -18.24
N ARG A 193 0.72 -19.77 -17.74
CA ARG A 193 0.24 -19.50 -16.39
C ARG A 193 -1.05 -18.70 -16.34
N ALA A 194 -2.19 -19.33 -16.58
CA ALA A 194 -3.48 -18.84 -16.06
C ALA A 194 -3.50 -19.00 -14.52
N HIS A 195 -2.55 -18.40 -13.82
CA HIS A 195 -2.35 -18.59 -12.39
C HIS A 195 -3.07 -17.48 -11.62
N GLY A 196 -3.71 -17.86 -10.53
CA GLY A 196 -4.33 -16.89 -9.62
C GLY A 196 -5.84 -16.73 -9.73
N ARG A 197 -6.56 -17.75 -10.23
CA ARG A 197 -8.03 -17.74 -10.19
C ARG A 197 -8.55 -18.45 -8.93
N GLY A 198 -9.68 -17.98 -8.43
CA GLY A 198 -10.34 -18.53 -7.24
C GLY A 198 -11.07 -19.85 -7.45
N PRO A 199 -11.87 -20.29 -6.46
CA PRO A 199 -12.52 -21.61 -6.44
C PRO A 199 -13.29 -21.97 -7.72
N GLU A 200 -13.82 -20.98 -8.43
CA GLU A 200 -14.59 -21.18 -9.68
C GLU A 200 -13.80 -20.86 -10.95
N GLY A 201 -12.54 -20.43 -10.85
CA GLY A 201 -11.76 -20.07 -12.03
C GLY A 201 -12.26 -18.81 -12.75
N LEU A 202 -13.16 -18.04 -12.15
CA LEU A 202 -13.80 -16.85 -12.76
C LEU A 202 -13.25 -15.52 -12.22
N VAL A 203 -12.91 -15.47 -10.94
CA VAL A 203 -12.40 -14.27 -10.26
C VAL A 203 -10.92 -14.41 -9.89
N PRO A 204 -10.14 -13.30 -9.89
CA PRO A 204 -8.82 -13.27 -9.28
C PRO A 204 -8.85 -13.61 -7.78
N ARG A 205 -7.86 -14.36 -7.29
CA ARG A 205 -7.68 -14.59 -5.85
C ARG A 205 -7.40 -13.26 -5.15
N SER A 206 -7.94 -13.09 -3.94
CA SER A 206 -7.72 -11.90 -3.11
C SER A 206 -8.00 -12.22 -1.64
N PRO A 207 -7.63 -11.34 -0.68
CA PRO A 207 -8.04 -11.53 0.71
C PRO A 207 -9.57 -11.65 0.86
N LEU A 208 -10.33 -10.89 0.06
CA LEU A 208 -11.79 -10.81 0.02
C LEU A 208 -12.42 -11.74 -1.03
N GLU A 209 -11.72 -12.80 -1.44
CA GLU A 209 -12.16 -13.71 -2.50
C GLU A 209 -13.57 -14.25 -2.31
N GLU A 210 -13.90 -14.74 -1.11
CA GLU A 210 -15.23 -15.31 -0.78
C GLU A 210 -16.36 -14.30 -1.06
N HIS A 211 -16.17 -13.04 -0.67
CA HIS A 211 -17.13 -11.97 -0.94
C HIS A 211 -17.37 -11.74 -2.45
N TYR A 212 -16.31 -11.84 -3.26
CA TYR A 212 -16.45 -11.65 -4.69
C TYR A 212 -16.99 -12.88 -5.40
N ALA A 213 -16.61 -14.10 -4.99
CA ALA A 213 -17.17 -15.33 -5.53
C ALA A 213 -18.70 -15.38 -5.35
N GLU A 214 -19.22 -15.02 -4.16
CA GLU A 214 -20.67 -14.88 -3.90
C GLU A 214 -21.39 -13.90 -4.83
N SER A 215 -20.66 -12.93 -5.37
CA SER A 215 -21.22 -11.79 -6.09
C SER A 215 -21.45 -12.03 -7.59
N PHE A 216 -20.96 -13.14 -8.16
CA PHE A 216 -21.01 -13.41 -9.59
C PHE A 216 -21.73 -14.72 -9.90
N ALA A 217 -22.80 -14.66 -10.71
CA ALA A 217 -23.24 -15.83 -11.45
C ALA A 217 -22.29 -16.04 -12.66
N PRO A 218 -21.91 -17.28 -13.02
CA PRO A 218 -21.00 -17.56 -14.14
C PRO A 218 -21.42 -16.91 -15.48
N GLU A 219 -22.73 -16.75 -15.66
CA GLU A 219 -23.37 -16.19 -16.86
C GLU A 219 -23.38 -14.65 -16.90
N GLN A 220 -23.06 -13.99 -15.78
CA GLN A 220 -23.07 -12.52 -15.62
C GLN A 220 -21.69 -11.88 -15.78
N VAL A 221 -20.66 -12.66 -16.06
CA VAL A 221 -19.30 -12.14 -16.29
C VAL A 221 -19.25 -11.51 -17.69
N SER A 222 -19.65 -10.25 -17.78
CA SER A 222 -19.38 -9.43 -18.96
C SER A 222 -17.85 -9.29 -19.14
N ARG A 223 -17.40 -8.99 -20.37
CA ARG A 223 -15.98 -8.70 -20.62
C ARG A 223 -15.55 -7.57 -19.69
N ALA A 224 -14.71 -7.90 -18.72
CA ALA A 224 -14.20 -6.97 -17.72
C ALA A 224 -13.59 -5.75 -18.42
N SER A 225 -14.07 -4.55 -18.08
CA SER A 225 -13.64 -3.30 -18.70
C SER A 225 -12.86 -2.45 -17.71
N LEU A 226 -11.71 -1.93 -18.17
CA LEU A 226 -10.92 -0.94 -17.45
C LEU A 226 -11.70 0.35 -17.17
N GLN A 227 -12.83 0.58 -17.84
CA GLN A 227 -13.69 1.74 -17.57
C GLN A 227 -14.18 1.77 -16.12
N THR A 228 -14.46 0.62 -15.50
CA THR A 228 -15.00 0.56 -14.12
C THR A 228 -14.04 1.17 -13.09
N PRO A 229 -12.76 0.74 -12.96
CA PRO A 229 -11.83 1.39 -12.05
C PRO A 229 -11.51 2.84 -12.45
N ILE A 230 -11.58 3.20 -13.73
CA ILE A 230 -11.40 4.58 -14.21
C ILE A 230 -12.54 5.47 -13.70
N ASP A 231 -13.79 5.03 -13.84
CA ASP A 231 -14.96 5.77 -13.36
C ASP A 231 -14.87 5.99 -11.85
N VAL A 232 -14.55 4.94 -11.09
CA VAL A 232 -14.35 5.04 -9.64
C VAL A 232 -13.24 6.06 -9.31
N ALA A 233 -12.12 6.05 -10.03
CA ALA A 233 -11.02 6.98 -9.82
C ALA A 233 -11.39 8.45 -10.13
N HIS A 234 -12.33 8.68 -11.04
CA HIS A 234 -12.86 10.01 -11.37
C HIS A 234 -14.07 10.43 -10.51
N GLY A 235 -14.46 9.61 -9.53
CA GLY A 235 -15.60 9.89 -8.64
C GLY A 235 -16.95 9.53 -9.25
N GLY A 236 -16.96 8.71 -10.31
CA GLY A 236 -18.17 8.13 -10.88
C GLY A 236 -18.88 7.25 -9.85
N GLY A 237 -20.14 7.55 -9.58
CA GLY A 237 -21.02 6.70 -8.76
C GLY A 237 -20.87 6.84 -7.24
N SER A 238 -20.19 7.88 -6.72
CA SER A 238 -20.19 8.18 -5.29
C SER A 238 -20.62 9.62 -5.01
N ASP A 239 -21.85 9.78 -4.52
CA ASP A 239 -22.35 10.99 -3.89
C ASP A 239 -22.93 10.63 -2.51
N PRO A 240 -22.40 11.14 -1.39
CA PRO A 240 -21.23 12.02 -1.29
C PRO A 240 -19.91 11.34 -1.66
N ARG A 241 -18.91 12.15 -2.04
CA ARG A 241 -17.55 11.67 -2.33
C ARG A 241 -16.89 11.13 -1.07
N ARG A 242 -16.15 10.02 -1.22
CA ARG A 242 -15.44 9.39 -0.09
C ARG A 242 -14.06 9.99 0.08
N HIS A 243 -13.46 9.72 1.23
CA HIS A 243 -12.05 10.06 1.44
C HIS A 243 -11.17 9.32 0.40
N PRO A 244 -10.16 9.97 -0.23
CA PRO A 244 -9.33 9.34 -1.25
C PRO A 244 -8.69 8.01 -0.82
N ILE A 245 -8.27 7.91 0.45
CA ILE A 245 -7.71 6.65 1.00
C ILE A 245 -8.73 5.50 0.90
N MET A 246 -10.00 5.75 1.20
CA MET A 246 -11.08 4.76 1.06
C MET A 246 -11.40 4.48 -0.41
N GLU A 247 -11.47 5.53 -1.26
CA GLU A 247 -11.69 5.35 -2.70
C GLU A 247 -10.59 4.50 -3.35
N SER A 248 -9.34 4.63 -2.89
CA SER A 248 -8.24 3.80 -3.38
C SER A 248 -8.44 2.31 -3.12
N MET A 249 -9.16 1.95 -2.06
CA MET A 249 -9.55 0.55 -1.81
C MET A 249 -10.56 0.12 -2.87
N LEU A 250 -11.56 0.96 -3.16
CA LEU A 250 -12.55 0.68 -4.21
C LEU A 250 -11.93 0.55 -5.61
N VAL A 251 -10.93 1.38 -5.95
CA VAL A 251 -10.16 1.25 -7.20
C VAL A 251 -9.48 -0.12 -7.26
N ASN A 252 -8.78 -0.51 -6.19
CA ASN A 252 -8.11 -1.82 -6.12
C ASN A 252 -9.09 -2.99 -6.22
N CYS A 253 -10.22 -2.91 -5.54
CA CYS A 253 -11.24 -3.97 -5.52
C CYS A 253 -11.76 -4.31 -6.93
N GLN A 254 -11.75 -3.38 -7.89
CA GLN A 254 -12.20 -3.72 -9.26
C GLN A 254 -11.31 -4.78 -9.92
N PHE A 255 -10.04 -4.87 -9.53
CA PHE A 255 -9.10 -5.88 -10.01
C PHE A 255 -9.25 -7.23 -9.31
N TRP A 256 -9.94 -7.28 -8.17
CA TRP A 256 -10.32 -8.53 -7.51
C TRP A 256 -11.64 -9.08 -8.02
N ARG A 257 -12.50 -8.19 -8.52
CA ARG A 257 -13.84 -8.51 -9.00
C ARG A 257 -13.84 -9.12 -10.39
N ALA A 258 -12.87 -8.77 -11.22
CA ALA A 258 -12.81 -9.29 -12.57
C ALA A 258 -11.36 -9.33 -13.08
N PRO A 259 -11.03 -10.26 -13.98
CA PRO A 259 -9.73 -10.33 -14.62
C PRO A 259 -9.59 -9.23 -15.69
N LEU A 260 -9.28 -8.00 -15.26
CA LEU A 260 -9.11 -6.83 -16.14
C LEU A 260 -7.86 -6.93 -17.04
N PHE A 261 -6.85 -7.66 -16.58
CA PHE A 261 -5.67 -8.01 -17.35
C PHE A 261 -5.50 -9.54 -17.44
N PRO A 262 -4.77 -10.06 -18.45
CA PRO A 262 -4.51 -11.49 -18.58
C PRO A 262 -3.80 -12.10 -17.36
N LEU A 263 -2.88 -11.35 -16.74
CA LEU A 263 -2.06 -11.75 -15.60
C LEU A 263 -1.97 -10.60 -14.59
N CYS A 264 -1.45 -10.89 -13.39
CA CYS A 264 -1.05 -9.88 -12.42
C CYS A 264 -2.16 -8.90 -12.00
N ASN A 265 -3.41 -9.36 -11.86
CA ASN A 265 -4.53 -8.47 -11.50
C ASN A 265 -4.36 -7.89 -10.09
N ASN A 266 -3.85 -8.64 -9.12
CA ASN A 266 -3.61 -8.12 -7.77
C ASN A 266 -2.54 -7.03 -7.79
N LEU A 267 -1.40 -7.29 -8.43
CA LEU A 267 -0.37 -6.27 -8.62
C LEU A 267 -0.87 -5.07 -9.42
N MET A 268 -1.71 -5.26 -10.43
CA MET A 268 -2.29 -4.14 -11.17
C MET A 268 -3.28 -3.32 -10.35
N GLY A 269 -4.09 -3.93 -9.48
CA GLY A 269 -4.90 -3.19 -8.51
C GLY A 269 -4.05 -2.43 -7.49
N CYS A 270 -2.97 -3.06 -7.05
CA CYS A 270 -1.96 -2.47 -6.17
C CYS A 270 -1.30 -1.24 -6.82
N VAL A 271 -0.92 -1.32 -8.10
CA VAL A 271 -0.38 -0.21 -8.91
C VAL A 271 -1.44 0.87 -9.14
N ALA A 272 -2.63 0.51 -9.63
CA ALA A 272 -3.70 1.45 -9.96
C ALA A 272 -4.14 2.25 -8.73
N SER A 273 -4.35 1.60 -7.59
CA SER A 273 -4.75 2.31 -6.37
C SER A 273 -3.67 3.23 -5.82
N ARG A 274 -2.39 2.88 -5.97
CA ARG A 274 -1.26 3.74 -5.59
C ARG A 274 -1.10 4.91 -6.54
N TYR A 275 -1.25 4.68 -7.84
CA TYR A 275 -1.25 5.73 -8.83
C TYR A 275 -2.37 6.75 -8.57
N TYR A 276 -3.59 6.27 -8.27
CA TYR A 276 -4.69 7.12 -7.81
C TYR A 276 -4.28 7.96 -6.58
N LEU A 277 -3.71 7.34 -5.54
CA LEU A 277 -3.32 8.04 -4.32
C LEU A 277 -2.21 9.07 -4.53
N VAL A 278 -1.19 8.74 -5.32
CA VAL A 278 -0.11 9.67 -5.67
C VAL A 278 -0.70 10.90 -6.39
N ARG A 279 -1.64 10.70 -7.34
CA ARG A 279 -2.35 11.79 -8.01
C ARG A 279 -3.20 12.64 -7.06
N LYS A 280 -3.76 12.03 -6.01
CA LYS A 280 -4.53 12.73 -4.96
C LYS A 280 -3.64 13.39 -3.89
N GLY A 281 -2.32 13.34 -4.04
CA GLY A 281 -1.38 14.00 -3.14
C GLY A 281 -0.89 13.14 -1.98
N TYR A 282 -0.94 11.82 -2.09
CA TYR A 282 -0.50 10.86 -1.06
C TYR A 282 0.68 9.99 -1.54
N PRO A 283 1.87 10.57 -1.79
CA PRO A 283 3.02 9.86 -2.35
C PRO A 283 3.61 8.77 -1.45
N VAL A 284 3.39 8.83 -0.13
CA VAL A 284 3.87 7.80 0.81
C VAL A 284 3.20 6.44 0.58
N PHE A 285 1.96 6.44 0.05
CA PHE A 285 1.21 5.20 -0.19
C PHE A 285 1.82 4.28 -1.25
N ARG A 286 2.81 4.76 -2.00
CA ARG A 286 3.69 3.89 -2.80
C ARG A 286 4.21 2.69 -1.98
N TYR A 287 4.45 2.90 -0.68
CA TYR A 287 5.12 1.93 0.17
C TYR A 287 4.27 1.34 1.30
N VAL A 288 3.05 1.83 1.49
CA VAL A 288 2.14 1.34 2.55
C VAL A 288 1.60 -0.04 2.16
N PRO A 289 1.65 -1.06 3.03
CA PRO A 289 1.37 -2.46 2.69
C PRO A 289 -0.14 -2.80 2.74
N LYS A 290 -0.94 -2.22 1.84
CA LYS A 290 -2.42 -2.32 1.87
C LYS A 290 -2.92 -3.77 1.85
N ILE A 291 -2.36 -4.64 1.00
CA ILE A 291 -2.87 -6.01 0.82
C ILE A 291 -2.33 -6.92 1.91
N MET A 292 -1.06 -6.75 2.31
CA MET A 292 -0.47 -7.49 3.42
C MET A 292 -1.17 -7.16 4.74
N ILE A 293 -1.68 -5.94 4.95
CA ILE A 293 -2.52 -5.62 6.12
C ILE A 293 -3.76 -6.52 6.15
N LEU A 294 -4.49 -6.64 5.04
CA LEU A 294 -5.70 -7.46 4.98
C LEU A 294 -5.38 -8.94 5.19
N GLU A 295 -4.34 -9.44 4.54
CA GLU A 295 -3.93 -10.83 4.65
C GLU A 295 -3.47 -11.18 6.07
N LYS A 296 -2.67 -10.31 6.69
CA LYS A 296 -2.24 -10.49 8.09
C LYS A 296 -3.43 -10.43 9.04
N TRP A 297 -4.41 -9.58 8.77
CA TRP A 297 -5.64 -9.51 9.57
C TRP A 297 -6.50 -10.77 9.44
N LYS A 298 -6.72 -11.25 8.22
CA LYS A 298 -7.41 -12.52 7.91
C LYS A 298 -6.80 -13.71 8.64
N HIS A 299 -5.47 -13.73 8.80
CA HIS A 299 -4.78 -14.80 9.52
C HIS A 299 -4.49 -14.51 11.00
N GLY A 300 -5.21 -13.56 11.61
CA GLY A 300 -5.14 -13.29 13.05
C GLY A 300 -3.88 -12.54 13.51
N GLY A 301 -3.03 -12.05 12.60
CA GLY A 301 -1.80 -11.32 12.92
C GLY A 301 -2.02 -9.94 13.56
N TYR A 302 -3.26 -9.52 13.78
CA TYR A 302 -3.66 -8.34 14.55
C TYR A 302 -4.61 -8.66 15.71
N GLN A 303 -4.63 -9.91 16.19
CA GLN A 303 -5.36 -10.27 17.41
C GLN A 303 -4.95 -9.36 18.58
N GLY A 304 -5.94 -8.87 19.32
CA GLY A 304 -5.75 -7.91 20.42
C GLY A 304 -5.43 -6.46 19.99
N VAL A 305 -5.35 -6.19 18.69
CA VAL A 305 -5.15 -4.84 18.13
C VAL A 305 -6.32 -4.40 17.27
N ALA A 306 -6.85 -5.30 16.43
CA ALA A 306 -8.04 -5.05 15.63
C ALA A 306 -9.29 -4.97 16.52
N ALA A 307 -10.15 -3.98 16.27
CA ALA A 307 -11.40 -3.81 17.02
C ALA A 307 -12.42 -4.92 16.70
N PHE A 308 -12.38 -5.44 15.48
CA PHE A 308 -13.23 -6.51 14.98
C PHE A 308 -12.37 -7.59 14.31
N SER A 309 -12.80 -8.85 14.39
CA SER A 309 -12.15 -9.92 13.62
C SER A 309 -12.40 -9.74 12.13
N TYR A 310 -11.60 -10.40 11.29
CA TYR A 310 -11.79 -10.29 9.84
C TYR A 310 -13.18 -10.79 9.44
N GLU A 311 -13.57 -11.94 9.97
CA GLU A 311 -14.83 -12.62 9.71
C GLU A 311 -16.03 -11.76 10.14
N GLU A 312 -15.99 -11.19 11.36
CA GLU A 312 -17.03 -10.31 11.91
C GLU A 312 -17.34 -9.13 10.98
N THR A 313 -16.31 -8.57 10.32
CA THR A 313 -16.52 -7.42 9.42
C THR A 313 -17.08 -7.77 8.05
N LEU A 314 -17.15 -9.05 7.70
CA LEU A 314 -17.64 -9.52 6.41
C LEU A 314 -19.03 -10.16 6.51
N GLU A 315 -19.57 -10.30 7.72
CA GLU A 315 -20.91 -10.81 7.97
C GLU A 315 -21.98 -9.99 7.21
N ARG A 316 -22.99 -10.70 6.70
CA ARG A 316 -24.14 -10.12 6.00
C ARG A 316 -25.38 -10.41 6.82
N VAL A 317 -26.25 -9.40 6.99
CA VAL A 317 -27.56 -9.58 7.61
C VAL A 317 -28.59 -9.55 6.49
N GLU A 318 -29.29 -10.67 6.30
CA GLU A 318 -30.16 -10.93 5.15
C GLU A 318 -29.42 -10.70 3.83
N SER A 319 -29.62 -9.52 3.23
CA SER A 319 -28.99 -9.11 1.97
C SER A 319 -28.13 -7.86 2.09
N ASP A 320 -28.10 -7.16 3.23
CA ASP A 320 -27.31 -5.94 3.43
C ASP A 320 -25.97 -6.21 4.11
N ARG A 321 -24.93 -5.47 3.69
CA ARG A 321 -23.58 -5.57 4.25
C ARG A 321 -23.08 -4.20 4.69
N ASP A 322 -22.82 -4.08 5.99
CA ASP A 322 -22.29 -2.88 6.62
C ASP A 322 -20.76 -2.91 6.64
N TRP A 323 -20.14 -2.20 5.71
CA TRP A 323 -18.68 -2.06 5.61
C TRP A 323 -18.09 -1.08 6.64
N THR A 324 -18.89 -0.48 7.53
CA THR A 324 -18.40 0.47 8.54
C THR A 324 -17.32 -0.16 9.42
N PHE A 325 -17.54 -1.40 9.88
CA PHE A 325 -16.59 -2.14 10.74
C PHE A 325 -15.29 -2.46 10.01
N TYR A 326 -15.41 -2.89 8.75
CA TYR A 326 -14.27 -3.17 7.89
C TYR A 326 -13.42 -1.91 7.67
N TYR A 327 -14.04 -0.79 7.27
CA TYR A 327 -13.31 0.44 7.02
C TYR A 327 -12.67 1.01 8.27
N ASP A 328 -13.38 1.03 9.41
CA ASP A 328 -12.83 1.48 10.68
C ASP A 328 -11.60 0.64 11.09
N THR A 329 -11.72 -0.70 11.01
CA THR A 329 -10.62 -1.60 11.37
C THR A 329 -9.43 -1.46 10.42
N VAL A 330 -9.66 -1.53 9.10
CA VAL A 330 -8.59 -1.47 8.09
C VAL A 330 -7.87 -0.13 8.13
N MET A 331 -8.58 0.99 8.30
CA MET A 331 -7.94 2.30 8.43
C MET A 331 -7.15 2.43 9.74
N GLY A 332 -7.65 1.86 10.85
CA GLY A 332 -6.91 1.80 12.10
C GLY A 332 -5.60 1.01 11.97
N LEU A 333 -5.65 -0.16 11.32
CA LEU A 333 -4.47 -0.99 11.04
C LEU A 333 -3.49 -0.28 10.08
N MET A 334 -4.02 0.41 9.07
CA MET A 334 -3.23 1.20 8.13
C MET A 334 -2.50 2.35 8.82
N LEU A 335 -3.17 3.08 9.71
CA LEU A 335 -2.55 4.13 10.53
C LEU A 335 -1.41 3.55 11.39
N ARG A 336 -1.61 2.37 11.97
CA ARG A 336 -0.57 1.69 12.75
C ARG A 336 0.67 1.39 11.90
N GLU A 337 0.50 0.84 10.70
CA GLU A 337 1.61 0.50 9.80
C GLU A 337 2.31 1.76 9.25
N VAL A 338 1.56 2.83 8.94
CA VAL A 338 2.14 4.13 8.56
C VAL A 338 3.00 4.69 9.70
N ARG A 339 2.53 4.66 10.95
CA ARG A 339 3.32 5.08 12.11
C ARG A 339 4.54 4.18 12.36
N ALA A 340 4.44 2.88 12.06
CA ALA A 340 5.58 1.96 12.15
C ALA A 340 6.64 2.30 11.10
N MET A 341 6.23 2.58 9.87
CA MET A 341 7.11 3.06 8.79
C MET A 341 7.80 4.37 9.18
N GLU A 342 7.07 5.34 9.71
CA GLU A 342 7.64 6.61 10.17
C GLU A 342 8.73 6.38 11.24
N ARG A 343 8.43 5.59 12.28
CA ARG A 343 9.43 5.25 13.31
C ARG A 343 10.67 4.58 12.73
N ALA A 344 10.48 3.61 11.83
CA ALA A 344 11.59 2.88 11.20
C ALA A 344 12.49 3.82 10.37
N LEU A 345 11.88 4.74 9.61
CA LEU A 345 12.63 5.70 8.79
C LEU A 345 13.32 6.76 9.63
N LEU A 346 12.70 7.21 10.73
CA LEU A 346 13.32 8.13 11.67
C LEU A 346 14.52 7.50 12.36
N GLN A 347 14.40 6.25 12.81
CA GLN A 347 15.51 5.51 13.40
C GLN A 347 16.63 5.33 12.37
N ARG A 348 16.30 5.01 11.12
CA ARG A 348 17.28 4.90 10.04
C ARG A 348 17.96 6.24 9.76
N ALA A 349 17.21 7.33 9.74
CA ALA A 349 17.76 8.67 9.54
C ALA A 349 18.75 9.07 10.63
N ALA A 350 18.42 8.82 11.90
CA ALA A 350 19.34 9.08 12.99
C ALA A 350 20.65 8.25 12.86
N LEU A 351 20.55 6.99 12.43
CA LEU A 351 21.73 6.16 12.18
C LEU A 351 22.55 6.66 10.99
N ASP A 352 21.89 7.07 9.90
CA ASP A 352 22.55 7.65 8.74
C ASP A 352 23.28 8.95 9.14
N ASP A 353 22.68 9.81 9.97
CA ASP A 353 23.30 11.05 10.46
C ASP A 353 24.58 10.79 11.27
N VAL A 354 24.58 9.78 12.14
CA VAL A 354 25.79 9.36 12.88
C VAL A 354 26.87 8.84 11.93
N GLU A 355 26.51 8.01 10.96
CA GLU A 355 27.47 7.46 9.99
C GLU A 355 28.03 8.54 9.05
N LEU A 356 27.21 9.54 8.70
CA LEU A 356 27.63 10.70 7.92
C LEU A 356 28.61 11.57 8.68
N ASP A 357 28.36 11.82 9.97
CA ASP A 357 29.27 12.57 10.84
C ASP A 357 30.63 11.85 10.96
N LEU A 358 30.62 10.53 11.17
CA LEU A 358 31.85 9.72 11.15
C LEU A 358 32.59 9.82 9.81
N ALA A 359 31.88 9.68 8.69
CA ALA A 359 32.46 9.75 7.36
C ALA A 359 33.06 11.15 7.06
N GLU A 360 32.47 12.22 7.58
CA GLU A 360 32.96 13.59 7.43
C GLU A 360 34.26 13.84 8.20
N HIS A 361 34.46 13.15 9.32
CA HIS A 361 35.60 13.33 10.21
C HIS A 361 36.75 12.33 10.01
N VAL A 362 36.68 11.43 9.01
CA VAL A 362 37.78 10.49 8.73
C VAL A 362 39.05 11.26 8.32
N PRO A 363 40.11 11.27 9.15
CA PRO A 363 41.18 12.27 9.07
C PRO A 363 42.05 12.12 7.82
N TYR A 364 42.18 10.90 7.30
CA TYR A 364 43.05 10.59 6.16
C TYR A 364 42.32 10.60 4.80
N LEU A 365 40.99 10.79 4.77
CA LEU A 365 40.25 10.86 3.52
C LEU A 365 40.17 12.29 3.00
N SER A 366 40.36 12.44 1.69
CA SER A 366 40.12 13.72 1.02
C SER A 366 38.63 14.05 0.99
N TYR A 367 38.29 15.34 0.83
CA TYR A 367 36.90 15.79 0.65
C TYR A 367 36.15 15.02 -0.47
N ARG A 368 36.83 14.71 -1.59
CA ARG A 368 36.24 13.95 -2.70
C ARG A 368 35.87 12.53 -2.31
N GLN A 369 36.68 11.89 -1.48
CA GLN A 369 36.43 10.55 -0.96
C GLN A 369 35.34 10.54 0.10
N ARG A 370 35.32 11.53 1.01
CA ARG A 370 34.25 11.71 1.99
C ARG A 370 32.88 11.89 1.33
N GLU A 371 32.82 12.64 0.23
CA GLU A 371 31.60 12.79 -0.55
C GLU A 371 31.17 11.51 -1.28
N VAL A 372 32.11 10.66 -1.69
CA VAL A 372 31.80 9.30 -2.18
C VAL A 372 31.22 8.45 -1.06
N LEU A 373 31.80 8.46 0.14
CA LEU A 373 31.28 7.75 1.31
C LEU A 373 29.89 8.24 1.71
N ARG A 374 29.68 9.55 1.79
CA ARG A 374 28.37 10.17 2.07
C ARG A 374 27.29 9.62 1.13
N ARG A 375 27.58 9.57 -0.17
CA ARG A 375 26.65 9.02 -1.17
C ARG A 375 26.48 7.51 -1.02
N ALA A 376 27.52 6.77 -0.67
CA ALA A 376 27.45 5.32 -0.44
C ALA A 376 26.59 4.98 0.80
N ILE A 377 26.65 5.80 1.86
CA ILE A 377 25.84 5.66 3.08
C ILE A 377 24.36 5.91 2.80
N LEU A 378 24.06 7.01 2.11
CA LEU A 378 22.69 7.43 1.79
C LEU A 378 22.04 6.58 0.69
N ALA A 379 22.85 6.02 -0.22
CA ALA A 379 22.40 5.25 -1.37
C ALA A 379 23.30 4.02 -1.55
N GLN A 380 23.03 2.94 -0.81
CA GLN A 380 23.85 1.72 -0.84
C GLN A 380 23.99 1.10 -2.25
N GLY A 381 22.98 1.28 -3.10
CA GLY A 381 22.99 0.85 -4.50
C GLY A 381 23.65 1.83 -5.48
N ALA A 382 24.26 2.91 -5.02
CA ALA A 382 24.94 3.88 -5.87
C ALA A 382 26.15 3.25 -6.56
N GLU A 383 26.25 3.47 -7.86
CA GLU A 383 27.42 3.11 -8.66
C GLU A 383 28.32 4.33 -8.79
N PHE A 384 29.60 4.18 -8.46
CA PHE A 384 30.63 5.17 -8.68
C PHE A 384 31.52 4.69 -9.82
N THR A 385 31.91 5.59 -10.72
CA THR A 385 32.81 5.28 -11.83
C THR A 385 33.94 6.30 -11.88
N ILE A 386 35.11 5.88 -12.36
CA ILE A 386 36.27 6.77 -12.50
C ILE A 386 35.94 7.94 -13.43
N ALA A 387 35.17 7.69 -14.50
CA ALA A 387 34.75 8.72 -15.45
C ALA A 387 33.88 9.79 -14.77
N ALA A 388 32.84 9.37 -14.02
CA ALA A 388 31.96 10.30 -13.30
C ALA A 388 32.70 11.07 -12.21
N GLN A 389 33.65 10.43 -11.52
CA GLN A 389 34.46 11.09 -10.49
C GLN A 389 35.39 12.15 -11.10
N ARG A 390 36.03 11.84 -12.24
CA ARG A 390 36.85 12.79 -12.99
C ARG A 390 36.03 14.00 -13.44
N GLU A 391 34.87 13.76 -14.05
CA GLU A 391 33.99 14.82 -14.54
C GLU A 391 33.52 15.72 -13.40
N ARG A 392 33.07 15.12 -12.29
CA ARG A 392 32.53 15.85 -11.14
C ARG A 392 33.54 16.77 -10.46
N TYR A 393 34.81 16.34 -10.37
CA TYR A 393 35.83 17.07 -9.61
C TYR A 393 36.93 17.69 -10.48
N GLY A 394 36.85 17.56 -11.80
CA GLY A 394 37.85 18.12 -12.73
C GLY A 394 39.27 17.56 -12.54
N VAL A 395 39.40 16.31 -12.07
CA VAL A 395 40.71 15.68 -11.76
C VAL A 395 41.18 14.74 -12.86
N VAL A 396 42.47 14.49 -12.98
CA VAL A 396 42.99 13.50 -13.95
C VAL A 396 42.54 12.07 -13.61
N TYR A 397 42.56 11.18 -14.60
CA TYR A 397 42.11 9.78 -14.45
C TYR A 397 42.82 9.04 -13.31
N SER A 398 44.14 9.22 -13.18
CA SER A 398 44.94 8.57 -12.13
C SER A 398 44.49 9.00 -10.73
N THR A 399 44.18 10.28 -10.53
CA THR A 399 43.65 10.80 -9.25
C THR A 399 42.24 10.27 -8.97
N ALA A 400 41.33 10.33 -9.93
CA ALA A 400 39.97 9.79 -9.77
C ALA A 400 39.99 8.27 -9.47
N ARG A 401 40.93 7.55 -10.10
CA ARG A 401 41.15 6.13 -9.83
C ARG A 401 41.69 5.92 -8.42
N ALA A 402 42.72 6.64 -8.02
CA ALA A 402 43.32 6.53 -6.70
C ALA A 402 42.30 6.82 -5.58
N ASP A 403 41.46 7.84 -5.74
CA ASP A 403 40.40 8.16 -4.78
C ASP A 403 39.48 6.94 -4.51
N LEU A 404 39.05 6.24 -5.57
CA LEU A 404 38.13 5.11 -5.48
C LEU A 404 38.82 3.82 -5.03
N GLU A 405 40.04 3.54 -5.51
CA GLU A 405 40.78 2.34 -5.11
C GLU A 405 41.25 2.44 -3.65
N ASP A 406 41.64 3.61 -3.14
CA ASP A 406 41.96 3.80 -1.71
C ASP A 406 40.74 3.53 -0.80
N LEU A 407 39.53 3.86 -1.27
CA LEU A 407 38.30 3.48 -0.55
C LEU A 407 38.01 1.98 -0.61
N VAL A 408 38.45 1.28 -1.66
CA VAL A 408 38.38 -0.19 -1.75
C VAL A 408 39.38 -0.84 -0.81
N ASP A 409 40.62 -0.36 -0.81
CA ASP A 409 41.71 -0.88 0.04
C ASP A 409 41.38 -0.78 1.52
N ARG A 410 40.59 0.24 1.90
CA ARG A 410 40.08 0.46 3.27
C ARG A 410 38.79 -0.29 3.58
N GLY A 411 38.26 -1.06 2.63
CA GLY A 411 37.05 -1.86 2.80
C GLY A 411 35.75 -1.06 2.83
N PHE A 412 35.74 0.19 2.37
CA PHE A 412 34.50 0.97 2.26
C PHE A 412 33.75 0.71 0.95
N LEU A 413 34.46 0.43 -0.14
CA LEU A 413 33.86 0.13 -1.44
C LEU A 413 34.26 -1.26 -1.93
N ASP A 414 33.37 -1.89 -2.69
CA ASP A 414 33.67 -3.07 -3.49
C ASP A 414 33.84 -2.67 -4.97
N ARG A 415 34.81 -3.29 -5.64
CA ARG A 415 35.08 -3.09 -7.07
C ARG A 415 34.47 -4.21 -7.90
N ALA A 416 33.64 -3.86 -8.87
CA ALA A 416 33.07 -4.76 -9.87
C ALA A 416 33.43 -4.32 -11.30
N ARG A 417 33.27 -5.23 -12.27
CA ARG A 417 33.34 -4.91 -13.71
C ARG A 417 31.93 -4.88 -14.31
N LYS A 418 31.66 -3.85 -15.10
CA LYS A 418 30.44 -3.71 -15.90
C LYS A 418 30.85 -3.45 -17.34
N GLY A 419 30.77 -4.49 -18.17
CA GLY A 419 31.38 -4.47 -19.52
C GLY A 419 32.90 -4.29 -19.43
N ARG A 420 33.43 -3.23 -20.06
CA ARG A 420 34.86 -2.89 -20.04
C ARG A 420 35.25 -1.91 -18.93
N ALA A 421 34.29 -1.38 -18.17
CA ALA A 421 34.54 -0.37 -17.15
C ALA A 421 34.56 -0.97 -15.73
N PHE A 422 35.36 -0.37 -14.84
CA PHE A 422 35.25 -0.60 -13.41
C PHE A 422 34.13 0.25 -12.81
N VAL A 423 33.35 -0.37 -11.94
CA VAL A 423 32.27 0.25 -11.17
C VAL A 423 32.50 -0.09 -9.70
N TYR A 424 32.33 0.90 -8.84
CA TYR A 424 32.51 0.79 -7.40
C TYR A 424 31.16 0.95 -6.72
N ARG A 425 30.91 0.18 -5.66
CA ARG A 425 29.67 0.21 -4.87
C ARG A 425 30.01 0.16 -3.39
N ALA A 426 29.07 0.56 -2.54
CA ALA A 426 29.22 0.42 -1.09
C ALA A 426 29.56 -1.04 -0.73
N ALA A 427 30.62 -1.26 0.04
CA ALA A 427 30.94 -2.59 0.54
C ALA A 427 29.88 -3.04 1.56
N ALA A 428 29.65 -4.35 1.67
CA ALA A 428 28.71 -4.88 2.67
C ALA A 428 29.07 -4.45 4.10
N GLY A 429 30.37 -4.37 4.41
CA GLY A 429 30.91 -3.94 5.70
C GLY A 429 31.18 -2.43 5.84
N LEU A 430 30.76 -1.58 4.89
CA LEU A 430 31.08 -0.13 4.92
C LEU A 430 30.72 0.53 6.26
N ARG A 431 29.54 0.24 6.81
CA ARG A 431 29.04 0.86 8.04
C ARG A 431 29.80 0.36 9.28
N ASP A 432 30.14 -0.92 9.31
CA ASP A 432 30.90 -1.52 10.41
C ASP A 432 32.34 -1.02 10.41
N ASN A 433 32.96 -0.91 9.22
CA ASN A 433 34.29 -0.35 9.05
C ASN A 433 34.35 1.13 9.47
N LEU A 434 33.30 1.92 9.18
CA LEU A 434 33.22 3.32 9.64
C LEU A 434 33.12 3.44 11.16
N ARG A 435 32.35 2.56 11.82
CA ARG A 435 32.18 2.56 13.28
C ARG A 435 33.39 2.04 14.06
N ALA A 436 34.27 1.29 13.39
CA ALA A 436 35.48 0.73 13.97
C ALA A 436 36.67 1.70 13.96
N LEU A 437 36.54 2.86 13.29
CA LEU A 437 37.49 3.97 13.32
C LEU A 437 37.34 4.76 14.62
#